data_AF-A0A2I0FGF1-F1
#
_entry.id   AF-A0A2I0FGF1-F1
#
_cell.length_a   1.000
_cell.length_b   1.000
_cell.length_c   1.000
_cell.angle_alpha   90.00
_cell.angle_beta   90.00
_cell.angle_gamma   90.00
#
_symmetry.space_group_name_H-M   'P 1'
#
loop_
_entity.id
_entity.type
_entity.pdbx_description
1 polymer ?
#
loop_
_entity_poly.entity_id
_entity_poly.type
_entity_poly.pdbx_seq_one_letter_code
_entity_poly.pdbx_strand_id
1 'polypeptide(L)'
;MKMIKTTLAAFLVVSLIGCAASPTAGITKDIAVTAPVCCNAYSAFSWVPMQSDKIDFAIDDDSQVGVFPEGKSYFTAFALPANVQRMQVDLSSWMRTTGVLAPKVILLNSNFEAVEVVGLDDFEVKMGGMFSLASYQHRFEMDQATTPYMVVYSPEEYRKGEIQIPHPERIRAEELGLGRPMVTDPVIQHQKFGSLELDLKPLTLRSYSAAEIAATASAPAAVVAVTLVPETTVNKAADVSMQPETEAFYNTQIKAAVEKNDMHKALQLLEEAKRAGSSSAESTFVELIKK
;
A
#
# COMPACT_ATOMS: atom_id res chain seq x y z
N MET A 1 59.82 -50.55 -59.08
CA MET A 1 58.92 -50.81 -60.23
C MET A 1 57.64 -49.97 -60.04
N LYS A 2 57.33 -49.09 -61.02
CA LYS A 2 56.10 -48.27 -61.21
C LYS A 2 55.62 -47.38 -60.04
N MET A 3 55.77 -46.05 -60.03
CA MET A 3 55.28 -44.94 -60.88
C MET A 3 53.75 -44.68 -60.92
N ILE A 4 53.37 -43.58 -60.23
CA ILE A 4 52.54 -42.40 -60.62
C ILE A 4 51.03 -42.60 -60.92
N LYS A 5 50.19 -41.77 -60.24
CA LYS A 5 49.22 -40.76 -60.79
C LYS A 5 48.12 -40.43 -59.76
N THR A 6 48.17 -39.26 -59.09
CA THR A 6 47.48 -37.97 -59.40
C THR A 6 45.96 -38.01 -59.39
N THR A 7 45.33 -37.19 -58.51
CA THR A 7 44.05 -36.40 -58.63
C THR A 7 43.51 -36.18 -57.20
N LEU A 8 43.71 -35.03 -56.54
CA LEU A 8 42.93 -33.78 -56.60
C LEU A 8 41.40 -33.98 -56.74
N ALA A 9 40.68 -33.94 -55.61
CA ALA A 9 39.27 -33.55 -55.51
C ALA A 9 39.06 -32.97 -54.08
N ALA A 10 39.07 -31.63 -53.93
CA ALA A 10 37.88 -30.82 -53.65
C ALA A 10 37.17 -31.26 -52.35
N PHE A 11 37.47 -30.69 -51.18
CA PHE A 11 36.93 -29.40 -50.72
C PHE A 11 35.52 -29.12 -51.27
N LEU A 12 34.48 -29.64 -50.63
CA LEU A 12 33.28 -28.91 -50.19
C LEU A 12 32.24 -29.88 -49.60
N VAL A 13 31.36 -29.31 -48.77
CA VAL A 13 29.98 -29.72 -48.46
C VAL A 13 29.72 -30.26 -47.04
N VAL A 14 29.48 -29.28 -46.18
CA VAL A 14 28.34 -29.18 -45.24
C VAL A 14 28.43 -29.94 -43.92
N SER A 15 28.96 -29.20 -42.94
CA SER A 15 28.49 -29.19 -41.56
C SER A 15 26.95 -29.05 -41.52
N LEU A 16 26.23 -30.16 -41.39
CA LEU A 16 24.87 -30.14 -40.84
C LEU A 16 24.98 -29.97 -39.32
N ILE A 17 25.30 -28.75 -38.89
CA ILE A 17 24.96 -28.31 -37.54
C ILE A 17 23.45 -28.07 -37.61
N GLY A 18 22.69 -29.05 -37.11
CA GLY A 18 21.26 -28.90 -36.90
C GLY A 18 21.02 -27.62 -36.12
N CYS A 19 20.18 -26.75 -36.68
CA CYS A 19 19.51 -25.72 -35.89
C CYS A 19 18.72 -26.44 -34.81
N ALA A 20 19.28 -26.51 -33.60
CA ALA A 20 18.47 -26.71 -32.42
C ALA A 20 17.45 -25.58 -32.44
N ALA A 21 16.17 -25.94 -32.61
CA ALA A 21 15.08 -25.03 -32.38
C ALA A 21 15.25 -24.50 -30.96
N SER A 22 15.68 -23.24 -30.84
CA SER A 22 15.64 -22.54 -29.57
C SER A 22 14.20 -22.67 -29.07
N PRO A 23 13.95 -23.19 -27.85
CA PRO A 23 12.61 -23.14 -27.29
C PRO A 23 12.23 -21.67 -27.27
N THR A 24 11.22 -21.31 -28.06
CA THR A 24 10.52 -20.05 -27.92
C THR A 24 10.05 -20.03 -26.48
N ALA A 25 10.74 -19.28 -25.63
CA ALA A 25 10.26 -18.99 -24.29
C ALA A 25 8.90 -18.32 -24.51
N GLY A 26 7.82 -19.09 -24.37
CA GLY A 26 6.50 -18.50 -24.23
C GLY A 26 6.64 -17.50 -23.09
N ILE A 27 6.27 -16.24 -23.33
CA ILE A 27 6.16 -15.25 -22.26
C ILE A 27 5.06 -15.79 -21.35
N THR A 28 5.42 -16.62 -20.38
CA THR A 28 4.50 -17.10 -19.35
C THR A 28 4.19 -15.90 -18.50
N LYS A 29 2.99 -15.37 -18.70
CA LYS A 29 2.43 -14.25 -17.93
C LYS A 29 2.62 -14.52 -16.43
N ASP A 30 3.47 -13.72 -15.79
CA ASP A 30 3.74 -13.86 -14.37
C ASP A 30 2.58 -13.26 -13.57
N ILE A 31 1.69 -14.15 -13.16
CA ILE A 31 0.50 -13.83 -12.37
C ILE A 31 0.71 -14.04 -10.86
N ALA A 32 1.85 -14.60 -10.44
CA ALA A 32 2.04 -15.00 -9.05
C ALA A 32 2.49 -13.82 -8.17
N VAL A 33 2.01 -13.76 -6.93
CA VAL A 33 2.62 -12.91 -5.88
C VAL A 33 3.56 -13.75 -5.05
N THR A 34 4.86 -13.52 -5.21
CA THR A 34 5.92 -14.22 -4.47
C THR A 34 6.44 -13.43 -3.27
N ALA A 35 6.16 -12.12 -3.22
CA ALA A 35 6.58 -11.25 -2.13
C ALA A 35 5.95 -11.66 -0.78
N PRO A 36 6.65 -11.39 0.34
CA PRO A 36 6.15 -11.71 1.68
C PRO A 36 4.93 -10.87 2.01
N VAL A 37 3.99 -11.46 2.76
CA VAL A 37 2.78 -10.78 3.24
C VAL A 37 3.18 -9.75 4.29
N CYS A 38 2.73 -8.50 4.16
CA CYS A 38 3.01 -7.46 5.14
C CYS A 38 2.13 -7.60 6.39
N CYS A 39 0.86 -7.98 6.21
CA CYS A 39 -0.19 -7.89 7.22
C CYS A 39 -1.22 -9.01 7.03
N ASN A 40 -1.63 -9.65 8.13
CA ASN A 40 -2.62 -10.73 8.13
C ASN A 40 -4.05 -10.27 8.44
N ALA A 41 -4.25 -8.98 8.71
CA ALA A 41 -5.55 -8.39 9.03
C ALA A 41 -5.64 -6.97 8.47
N TYR A 42 -6.86 -6.56 8.09
CA TYR A 42 -7.15 -5.23 7.54
C TYR A 42 -6.70 -4.10 8.47
N SER A 43 -6.86 -4.26 9.80
CA SER A 43 -6.47 -3.26 10.80
C SER A 43 -4.97 -2.95 10.83
N ALA A 44 -4.12 -3.83 10.29
CA ALA A 44 -2.67 -3.65 10.26
C ALA A 44 -2.18 -2.98 8.96
N PHE A 45 -3.06 -2.73 7.99
CA PHE A 45 -2.69 -2.13 6.70
C PHE A 45 -2.19 -0.70 6.87
N SER A 46 -1.35 -0.26 5.94
CA SER A 46 -0.97 1.16 5.85
C SER A 46 -2.03 1.93 5.06
N TRP A 47 -2.72 2.83 5.77
CA TRP A 47 -3.84 3.60 5.23
C TRP A 47 -3.39 4.96 4.70
N VAL A 48 -3.66 5.21 3.42
CA VAL A 48 -3.39 6.51 2.79
C VAL A 48 -4.62 7.42 2.97
N PRO A 49 -4.48 8.62 3.58
CA PRO A 49 -5.61 9.52 3.75
C PRO A 49 -6.05 10.13 2.41
N MET A 50 -7.35 10.11 2.12
CA MET A 50 -7.94 10.66 0.89
C MET A 50 -8.12 12.19 0.96
N GLN A 51 -7.01 12.92 1.08
CA GLN A 51 -6.99 14.36 1.39
C GLN A 51 -6.92 15.30 0.17
N SER A 52 -6.71 14.75 -1.04
CA SER A 52 -6.55 15.53 -2.27
C SER A 52 -7.70 15.22 -3.22
N ASP A 53 -8.13 16.19 -4.03
CA ASP A 53 -9.22 15.98 -4.99
C ASP A 53 -8.88 14.93 -6.05
N LYS A 54 -7.60 14.73 -6.34
CA LYS A 54 -7.09 13.68 -7.23
C LYS A 54 -5.89 13.00 -6.61
N ILE A 55 -5.83 11.67 -6.69
CA ILE A 55 -4.70 10.86 -6.21
C ILE A 55 -4.32 9.87 -7.30
N ASP A 56 -3.16 10.08 -7.91
CA ASP A 56 -2.53 9.11 -8.80
C ASP A 56 -1.69 8.13 -7.97
N PHE A 57 -1.87 6.84 -8.20
CA PHE A 57 -1.12 5.80 -7.50
C PHE A 57 -0.84 4.61 -8.42
N ALA A 58 0.19 3.84 -8.09
CA ALA A 58 0.51 2.60 -8.75
C ALA A 58 0.39 1.45 -7.75
N ILE A 59 -0.07 0.31 -8.23
CA ILE A 59 0.13 -0.97 -7.56
C ILE A 59 1.25 -1.66 -8.31
N ASP A 60 2.40 -1.79 -7.67
CA ASP A 60 3.67 -2.25 -8.22
C ASP A 60 4.40 -3.17 -7.21
N ASP A 61 5.68 -3.43 -7.42
CA ASP A 61 6.49 -4.29 -6.55
C ASP A 61 6.83 -3.67 -5.18
N ASP A 62 6.74 -2.35 -5.04
CA ASP A 62 6.90 -1.63 -3.77
C ASP A 62 5.61 -1.63 -2.94
N SER A 63 4.49 -1.99 -3.55
CA SER A 63 3.19 -2.05 -2.88
C SER A 63 3.12 -3.19 -1.87
N GLN A 64 2.29 -3.01 -0.84
CA GLN A 64 2.10 -4.01 0.20
C GLN A 64 1.34 -5.23 -0.30
N VAL A 65 1.69 -6.40 0.24
CA VAL A 65 1.03 -7.67 -0.09
C VAL A 65 0.13 -8.11 1.05
N GLY A 66 -1.15 -8.27 0.74
CA GLY A 66 -2.18 -8.72 1.66
C GLY A 66 -2.66 -10.13 1.33
N VAL A 67 -3.32 -10.77 2.31
CA VAL A 67 -4.04 -12.03 2.11
C VAL A 67 -5.53 -11.72 2.04
N PHE A 68 -6.15 -12.06 0.92
CA PHE A 68 -7.57 -11.93 0.66
C PHE A 68 -8.21 -13.32 0.50
N PRO A 69 -9.54 -13.45 0.52
CA PRO A 69 -10.22 -14.74 0.29
C PRO A 69 -9.80 -15.45 -1.00
N GLU A 70 -9.44 -14.68 -2.03
CA GLU A 70 -9.04 -15.15 -3.36
C GLU A 70 -7.53 -15.36 -3.50
N GLY A 71 -6.77 -15.22 -2.41
CA GLY A 71 -5.33 -15.39 -2.36
C GLY A 71 -4.55 -14.11 -2.13
N LYS A 72 -3.23 -14.19 -2.39
CA LYS A 72 -2.32 -13.05 -2.19
C LYS A 72 -2.43 -12.04 -3.32
N SER A 73 -2.46 -10.77 -2.97
CA SER A 73 -2.45 -9.67 -3.94
C SER A 73 -1.70 -8.46 -3.40
N TYR A 74 -1.11 -7.70 -4.32
CA TYR A 74 -0.64 -6.35 -4.05
C TYR A 74 -1.86 -5.44 -3.90
N PHE A 75 -1.80 -4.51 -2.96
CA PHE A 75 -2.93 -3.64 -2.68
C PHE A 75 -2.51 -2.23 -2.28
N THR A 76 -3.47 -1.32 -2.38
CA THR A 76 -3.40 0.01 -1.77
C THR A 76 -4.65 0.20 -0.92
N ALA A 77 -4.47 0.73 0.28
CA ALA A 77 -5.54 0.95 1.24
C ALA A 77 -5.67 2.44 1.54
N PHE A 78 -6.91 2.93 1.58
CA PHE A 78 -7.25 4.32 1.71
C PHE A 78 -8.24 4.56 2.84
N ALA A 79 -8.09 5.68 3.54
CA ALA A 79 -8.97 6.10 4.62
C ALA A 79 -9.64 7.43 4.32
N LEU A 80 -10.93 7.51 4.58
CA LEU A 80 -11.74 8.70 4.48
C LEU A 80 -11.29 9.72 5.55
N PRO A 81 -10.95 10.96 5.19
CA PRO A 81 -10.57 11.99 6.15
C PRO A 81 -11.71 12.29 7.11
N ALA A 82 -11.38 12.45 8.40
CA ALA A 82 -12.37 12.65 9.46
C ALA A 82 -13.31 13.87 9.23
N ASN A 83 -12.92 14.81 8.35
CA ASN A 83 -13.61 16.07 8.09
C ASN A 83 -14.67 15.95 6.99
N VAL A 84 -14.74 14.78 6.36
CA VAL A 84 -15.69 14.49 5.29
C VAL A 84 -16.65 13.43 5.82
N GLN A 85 -17.95 13.73 5.88
CA GLN A 85 -18.96 12.75 6.30
C GLN A 85 -19.27 11.77 5.16
N ARG A 86 -19.45 12.29 3.94
CA ARG A 86 -19.71 11.50 2.73
C ARG A 86 -18.83 11.97 1.59
N MET A 87 -18.30 11.02 0.84
CA MET A 87 -17.42 11.28 -0.29
C MET A 87 -17.80 10.39 -1.45
N GLN A 88 -17.92 11.01 -2.63
CA GLN A 88 -17.94 10.28 -3.88
C GLN A 88 -16.49 10.01 -4.29
N VAL A 89 -16.20 8.77 -4.64
CA VAL A 89 -14.88 8.31 -5.09
C VAL A 89 -15.03 7.71 -6.47
N ASP A 90 -14.41 8.31 -7.47
CA ASP A 90 -14.34 7.75 -8.82
C ASP A 90 -12.97 7.07 -8.99
N LEU A 91 -12.93 5.73 -9.04
CA LEU A 91 -11.70 4.95 -9.28
C LEU A 91 -11.55 4.65 -10.76
N SER A 92 -10.38 4.94 -11.31
CA SER A 92 -10.01 4.61 -12.68
C SER A 92 -8.76 3.73 -12.69
N SER A 93 -8.79 2.59 -13.38
CA SER A 93 -7.61 1.77 -13.66
C SER A 93 -7.21 1.92 -15.13
N TRP A 94 -6.03 2.47 -15.38
CA TRP A 94 -5.58 2.86 -16.71
C TRP A 94 -5.06 1.65 -17.51
N MET A 95 -5.55 1.51 -18.74
CA MET A 95 -5.13 0.46 -19.66
C MET A 95 -3.94 0.95 -20.50
N ARG A 96 -2.83 0.23 -20.42
CA ARG A 96 -1.62 0.49 -21.22
C ARG A 96 -1.30 -0.70 -22.12
N THR A 97 -0.40 -0.50 -23.07
CA THR A 97 0.09 -1.57 -23.95
C THR A 97 0.78 -2.70 -23.17
N THR A 98 1.39 -2.39 -22.02
CA THR A 98 2.01 -3.37 -21.11
C THR A 98 0.99 -4.20 -20.34
N GLY A 99 -0.26 -3.76 -20.29
CA GLY A 99 -1.36 -4.39 -19.58
C GLY A 99 -2.18 -3.43 -18.73
N VAL A 100 -3.14 -3.99 -18.00
CA VAL A 100 -4.03 -3.27 -17.08
C VAL A 100 -4.17 -4.04 -15.78
N LEU A 101 -4.30 -3.34 -14.66
CA LEU A 101 -4.71 -3.98 -13.41
C LEU A 101 -6.24 -4.07 -13.39
N ALA A 102 -6.78 -5.27 -13.26
CA ALA A 102 -8.20 -5.48 -13.09
C ALA A 102 -8.57 -5.32 -11.60
N PRO A 103 -9.24 -4.22 -11.21
CA PRO A 103 -9.43 -3.91 -9.80
C PRO A 103 -10.55 -4.75 -9.18
N LYS A 104 -10.38 -5.03 -7.89
CA LYS A 104 -11.42 -5.45 -6.96
C LYS A 104 -11.32 -4.55 -5.74
N VAL A 105 -12.46 -4.07 -5.25
CA VAL A 105 -12.51 -3.10 -4.16
C VAL A 105 -13.32 -3.65 -3.00
N ILE A 106 -12.81 -3.46 -1.78
CA ILE A 106 -13.54 -3.76 -0.55
C ILE A 106 -13.71 -2.45 0.23
N LEU A 107 -14.94 -2.15 0.59
CA LEU A 107 -15.27 -1.08 1.53
C LEU A 107 -15.47 -1.70 2.91
N LEU A 108 -14.79 -1.14 3.92
CA LEU A 108 -14.80 -1.65 5.28
C LEU A 108 -15.40 -0.61 6.24
N ASN A 109 -16.05 -1.10 7.29
CA ASN A 109 -16.53 -0.28 8.40
C ASN A 109 -15.39 0.12 9.35
N SER A 110 -15.70 0.91 10.39
CA SER A 110 -14.75 1.35 11.42
C SER A 110 -14.09 0.22 12.21
N ASN A 111 -14.65 -1.00 12.18
CA ASN A 111 -14.09 -2.20 12.81
C ASN A 111 -13.24 -3.03 11.82
N PHE A 112 -13.02 -2.52 10.61
CA PHE A 112 -12.34 -3.21 9.51
C PHE A 112 -13.05 -4.48 9.02
N GLU A 113 -14.38 -4.54 9.12
CA GLU A 113 -15.20 -5.61 8.56
C GLU A 113 -15.69 -5.20 7.16
N ALA A 114 -15.71 -6.14 6.22
CA ALA A 114 -16.18 -5.90 4.87
C ALA A 114 -17.70 -5.66 4.85
N VAL A 115 -18.09 -4.46 4.41
CA VAL A 115 -19.49 -4.05 4.24
C VAL A 115 -19.92 -4.26 2.79
N GLU A 116 -19.05 -3.90 1.85
CA GLU A 116 -19.33 -3.99 0.43
C GLU A 116 -18.07 -4.46 -0.33
N VAL A 117 -18.28 -5.30 -1.34
CA VAL A 117 -17.21 -5.80 -2.20
C VAL A 117 -17.65 -5.58 -3.64
N VAL A 118 -16.90 -4.77 -4.37
CA VAL A 118 -17.17 -4.43 -5.76
C VAL A 118 -16.24 -5.25 -6.65
N GLY A 119 -16.85 -6.05 -7.52
CA GLY A 119 -16.14 -6.94 -8.45
C GLY A 119 -15.79 -6.22 -9.75
N LEU A 120 -15.00 -6.88 -10.61
CA LEU A 120 -14.65 -6.31 -11.91
C LEU A 120 -15.86 -6.07 -12.81
N ASP A 121 -16.91 -6.89 -12.69
CA ASP A 121 -18.12 -6.81 -13.52
C ASP A 121 -18.92 -5.52 -13.30
N ASP A 122 -18.74 -4.88 -12.14
CA ASP A 122 -19.37 -3.60 -11.81
C ASP A 122 -18.62 -2.40 -12.43
N PHE A 123 -17.39 -2.61 -12.94
CA PHE A 123 -16.61 -1.54 -13.57
C PHE A 123 -17.04 -1.34 -15.02
N GLU A 124 -17.31 -0.08 -15.36
CA GLU A 124 -17.55 0.31 -16.74
C GLU A 124 -16.21 0.45 -17.49
N VAL A 125 -16.14 -0.11 -18.68
CA VAL A 125 -15.01 0.11 -19.59
C VAL A 125 -15.22 1.44 -20.31
N LYS A 126 -14.43 2.45 -19.94
CA LYS A 126 -14.37 3.70 -20.69
C LYS A 126 -13.32 3.61 -21.79
N MET A 127 -13.75 3.90 -23.01
CA MET A 127 -12.84 3.98 -24.15
C MET A 127 -11.97 5.23 -24.05
N GLY A 128 -10.69 5.08 -24.45
CA GLY A 128 -9.76 6.20 -24.50
C GLY A 128 -10.15 7.21 -25.58
N GLY A 129 -9.87 8.48 -25.31
CA GLY A 129 -10.05 9.59 -26.26
C GLY A 129 -8.71 10.10 -26.80
N MET A 130 -8.70 11.31 -27.35
CA MET A 130 -7.49 11.95 -27.88
C MET A 130 -6.42 12.19 -26.79
N PHE A 131 -6.84 12.34 -25.53
CA PHE A 131 -5.96 12.68 -24.40
C PHE A 131 -6.10 11.75 -23.20
N SER A 132 -6.89 10.66 -23.32
CA SER A 132 -7.13 9.72 -22.24
C SER A 132 -6.95 8.29 -22.72
N LEU A 133 -6.39 7.46 -21.85
CA LEU A 133 -6.31 6.02 -22.10
C LEU A 133 -7.66 5.38 -21.82
N ALA A 134 -7.89 4.20 -22.40
CA ALA A 134 -8.99 3.36 -21.97
C ALA A 134 -8.80 2.97 -20.49
N SER A 135 -9.90 2.75 -19.77
CA SER A 135 -9.83 2.45 -18.34
C SER A 135 -11.04 1.66 -17.86
N TYR A 136 -10.86 0.94 -16.77
CA TYR A 136 -11.96 0.47 -15.93
C TYR A 136 -12.34 1.59 -14.98
N GLN A 137 -13.61 1.98 -14.92
CA GLN A 137 -14.09 3.04 -14.05
C GLN A 137 -15.27 2.57 -13.21
N HIS A 138 -15.25 2.91 -11.93
CA HIS A 138 -16.39 2.72 -11.05
C HIS A 138 -16.48 3.86 -10.04
N ARG A 139 -17.70 4.21 -9.66
CA ARG A 139 -18.01 5.27 -8.69
C ARG A 139 -18.54 4.66 -7.41
N PHE A 140 -17.93 5.03 -6.29
CA PHE A 140 -18.35 4.63 -4.95
C PHE A 140 -18.89 5.84 -4.18
N GLU A 141 -19.78 5.59 -3.23
CA GLU A 141 -20.15 6.55 -2.19
C GLU A 141 -19.68 6.01 -0.83
N MET A 142 -18.70 6.66 -0.24
CA MET A 142 -18.16 6.31 1.08
C MET A 142 -18.77 7.23 2.14
N ASP A 143 -19.07 6.68 3.32
CA ASP A 143 -19.55 7.43 4.49
C ASP A 143 -18.69 7.11 5.72
N GLN A 144 -18.37 8.11 6.53
CA GLN A 144 -17.57 7.93 7.75
C GLN A 144 -18.17 6.95 8.76
N ALA A 145 -19.50 6.85 8.81
CA ALA A 145 -20.17 5.99 9.77
C ALA A 145 -20.17 4.52 9.33
N THR A 146 -20.25 4.25 8.03
CA THR A 146 -20.47 2.89 7.50
C THR A 146 -19.28 2.33 6.74
N THR A 147 -18.60 3.14 5.92
CA THR A 147 -17.55 2.71 4.98
C THR A 147 -16.36 3.70 4.96
N PRO A 148 -15.70 3.97 6.10
CA PRO A 148 -14.57 4.90 6.15
C PRO A 148 -13.28 4.39 5.47
N TYR A 149 -13.19 3.10 5.17
CA TYR A 149 -11.98 2.49 4.63
C TYR A 149 -12.24 1.80 3.29
N MET A 150 -11.29 1.93 2.37
CA MET A 150 -11.34 1.31 1.04
C MET A 150 -10.03 0.59 0.74
N VAL A 151 -10.10 -0.65 0.26
CA VAL A 151 -8.94 -1.42 -0.17
C VAL A 151 -9.09 -1.78 -1.64
N VAL A 152 -8.08 -1.47 -2.44
CA VAL A 152 -8.03 -1.76 -3.88
C VAL A 152 -6.94 -2.78 -4.15
N TYR A 153 -7.28 -3.89 -4.81
CA TYR A 153 -6.34 -4.97 -5.14
C TYR A 153 -6.78 -5.71 -6.41
N SER A 154 -6.03 -6.74 -6.83
CA SER A 154 -6.41 -7.59 -7.98
C SER A 154 -6.23 -9.09 -7.66
N PRO A 155 -7.31 -9.89 -7.57
CA PRO A 155 -7.21 -11.32 -7.25
C PRO A 155 -6.51 -12.12 -8.36
N GLU A 156 -6.05 -13.34 -8.05
CA GLU A 156 -5.34 -14.19 -9.03
C GLU A 156 -6.17 -14.52 -10.26
N GLU A 157 -7.47 -14.75 -10.09
CA GLU A 157 -8.40 -15.00 -11.19
C GLU A 157 -8.42 -13.85 -12.20
N TYR A 158 -8.49 -12.61 -11.71
CA TYR A 158 -8.54 -11.43 -12.58
C TYR A 158 -7.23 -11.26 -13.33
N ARG A 159 -6.09 -11.55 -12.71
CA ARG A 159 -4.76 -11.46 -13.34
C ARG A 159 -4.58 -12.47 -14.47
N LYS A 160 -5.30 -13.60 -14.49
CA LYS A 160 -5.28 -14.54 -15.62
C LYS A 160 -6.01 -14.00 -16.84
N GLY A 161 -7.04 -13.19 -16.63
CA GLY A 161 -7.90 -12.64 -17.67
C GLY A 161 -7.25 -11.62 -18.62
N GLU A 162 -8.04 -11.21 -19.60
CA GLU A 162 -7.71 -10.21 -20.61
C GLU A 162 -8.98 -9.44 -20.98
N ILE A 163 -8.80 -8.27 -21.58
CA ILE A 163 -9.90 -7.47 -22.12
C ILE A 163 -9.62 -7.12 -23.58
N GLN A 164 -10.63 -7.29 -24.42
CA GLN A 164 -10.60 -6.88 -25.81
C GLN A 164 -11.23 -5.50 -25.94
N ILE A 165 -10.46 -4.53 -26.41
CA ILE A 165 -10.94 -3.16 -26.62
C ILE A 165 -11.26 -2.99 -28.10
N PRO A 166 -12.47 -2.54 -28.47
CA PRO A 166 -12.81 -2.31 -29.86
C PRO A 166 -11.88 -1.24 -30.47
N HIS A 167 -11.42 -1.50 -31.68
CA HIS A 167 -10.55 -0.57 -32.39
C HIS A 167 -11.29 0.77 -32.65
N PRO A 168 -10.67 1.94 -32.45
CA PRO A 168 -11.35 3.24 -32.57
C PRO A 168 -12.00 3.47 -33.93
N GLU A 169 -11.36 3.03 -35.02
CA GLU A 169 -11.94 3.10 -36.37
C GLU A 169 -13.25 2.30 -36.52
N ARG A 170 -13.46 1.23 -35.75
CA ARG A 170 -14.73 0.50 -35.75
C ARG A 170 -15.83 1.27 -35.05
N ILE A 171 -15.53 1.84 -33.89
CA ILE A 171 -16.47 2.70 -33.16
C ILE A 171 -16.88 3.89 -34.03
N ARG A 172 -15.91 4.56 -34.64
CA ARG A 172 -16.16 5.68 -35.55
C ARG A 172 -16.99 5.29 -36.78
N ALA A 173 -16.70 4.15 -37.39
CA ALA A 173 -17.47 3.67 -38.54
C ALA A 173 -18.93 3.39 -38.17
N GLU A 174 -19.17 2.80 -37.00
CA GLU A 174 -20.51 2.53 -36.47
C GLU A 174 -21.28 3.82 -36.16
N GLU A 175 -20.62 4.80 -35.52
CA GLU A 175 -21.20 6.13 -35.25
C GLU A 175 -21.57 6.91 -36.52
N LEU A 176 -20.74 6.78 -37.57
CA LEU A 176 -20.96 7.45 -38.86
C LEU A 176 -21.87 6.64 -39.82
N GLY A 177 -22.35 5.45 -39.41
CA GLY A 177 -23.14 4.56 -40.26
C GLY A 177 -22.39 4.05 -41.49
N LEU A 178 -21.06 4.01 -41.45
CA LEU A 178 -20.20 3.48 -42.49
C LEU A 178 -20.04 1.96 -42.37
N GLY A 179 -19.54 1.31 -43.42
CA GLY A 179 -19.19 -0.11 -43.35
C GLY A 179 -18.10 -0.37 -42.32
N ARG A 180 -18.27 -1.41 -41.49
CA ARG A 180 -17.27 -1.77 -40.47
C ARG A 180 -15.94 -2.15 -41.16
N PRO A 181 -14.82 -1.50 -40.80
CA PRO A 181 -13.52 -1.83 -41.36
C PRO A 181 -13.03 -3.19 -40.85
N MET A 182 -12.24 -3.89 -41.67
CA MET A 182 -11.58 -5.14 -41.29
C MET A 182 -10.32 -4.85 -40.47
N VAL A 183 -10.50 -4.50 -39.20
CA VAL A 183 -9.41 -4.25 -38.24
C VAL A 183 -9.54 -5.17 -37.03
N THR A 184 -8.40 -5.66 -36.55
CA THR A 184 -8.33 -6.50 -35.34
C THR A 184 -8.40 -5.62 -34.10
N ASP A 185 -9.27 -5.98 -33.17
CA ASP A 185 -9.40 -5.29 -31.90
C ASP A 185 -8.20 -5.64 -30.99
N PRO A 186 -7.51 -4.64 -30.40
CA PRO A 186 -6.42 -4.90 -29.48
C PRO A 186 -6.89 -5.65 -28.23
N VAL A 187 -6.12 -6.66 -27.83
CA VAL A 187 -6.33 -7.42 -26.59
C VAL A 187 -5.28 -6.96 -25.57
N ILE A 188 -5.76 -6.50 -24.41
CA ILE A 188 -4.92 -6.06 -23.29
C ILE A 188 -4.96 -7.12 -22.20
N GLN A 189 -3.80 -7.60 -21.82
CA GLN A 189 -3.65 -8.58 -20.76
C GLN A 189 -3.81 -7.92 -19.39
N HIS A 190 -4.56 -8.57 -18.50
CA HIS A 190 -4.54 -8.16 -17.09
C HIS A 190 -3.16 -8.44 -16.49
N GLN A 191 -2.73 -7.63 -15.52
CA GLN A 191 -1.42 -7.73 -14.90
C GLN A 191 -1.54 -7.67 -13.38
N LYS A 192 -0.50 -8.13 -12.69
CA LYS A 192 -0.38 -7.97 -11.23
C LYS A 192 -0.11 -6.52 -10.81
N PHE A 193 0.33 -5.68 -11.75
CA PHE A 193 0.64 -4.27 -11.53
C PHE A 193 -0.18 -3.38 -12.45
N GLY A 194 -0.37 -2.13 -12.04
CA GLY A 194 -1.05 -1.13 -12.86
C GLY A 194 -1.04 0.27 -12.25
N SER A 195 -1.42 1.24 -13.06
CA SER A 195 -1.59 2.63 -12.64
C SER A 195 -3.08 2.94 -12.47
N LEU A 196 -3.43 3.56 -11.36
CA LEU A 196 -4.80 3.93 -11.02
C LEU A 196 -4.88 5.39 -10.61
N GLU A 197 -6.07 5.97 -10.74
CA GLU A 197 -6.40 7.32 -10.30
C GLU A 197 -7.66 7.27 -9.44
N LEU A 198 -7.67 8.00 -8.33
CA LEU A 198 -8.87 8.36 -7.58
C LEU A 198 -9.21 9.82 -7.85
N ASP A 199 -10.45 10.09 -8.22
CA ASP A 199 -11.04 11.44 -8.23
C ASP A 199 -12.06 11.53 -7.09
N LEU A 200 -11.81 12.45 -6.17
CA LEU A 200 -12.42 12.53 -4.85
C LEU A 200 -13.29 13.78 -4.77
N LYS A 201 -14.58 13.59 -4.52
CA LYS A 201 -15.55 14.68 -4.40
C LYS A 201 -16.28 14.59 -3.06
N PRO A 202 -15.91 15.44 -2.08
CA PRO A 202 -16.64 15.53 -0.82
C PRO A 202 -18.10 15.95 -1.08
N LEU A 203 -19.06 15.10 -0.69
CA LEU A 203 -20.49 15.38 -0.84
C LEU A 203 -21.01 16.16 0.36
N THR A 204 -20.56 15.78 1.57
CA THR A 204 -20.90 16.48 2.81
C THR A 204 -19.71 16.51 3.74
N LEU A 205 -19.41 17.69 4.27
CA LEU A 205 -18.37 17.88 5.28
C LEU A 205 -18.95 17.69 6.68
N ARG A 206 -18.08 17.27 7.60
CA ARG A 206 -18.38 17.14 9.03
C ARG A 206 -17.72 18.30 9.77
N SER A 207 -18.48 18.95 10.65
CA SER A 207 -17.92 19.88 11.62
C SER A 207 -17.33 19.11 12.80
N TYR A 208 -16.26 19.65 13.37
CA TYR A 208 -15.67 19.09 14.57
C TYR A 208 -15.91 19.99 15.76
N SER A 209 -16.01 19.36 16.92
CA SER A 209 -15.85 20.07 18.19
C SER A 209 -14.37 20.42 18.42
N ALA A 210 -14.11 21.50 19.16
CA ALA A 210 -12.74 21.89 19.53
C ALA A 210 -11.99 20.78 20.30
N ALA A 211 -12.72 19.90 21.01
CA ALA A 211 -12.16 18.76 21.72
C ALA A 211 -11.62 17.67 20.79
N GLU A 212 -12.27 17.39 19.66
CA GLU A 212 -11.81 16.42 18.66
C GLU A 212 -10.55 16.91 17.94
N ILE A 213 -10.47 18.22 17.64
CA ILE A 213 -9.28 18.84 17.05
C ILE A 213 -8.08 18.69 18.00
N ALA A 214 -8.29 18.97 19.30
CA ALA A 214 -7.26 18.80 20.32
C ALA A 214 -6.80 17.33 20.46
N ALA A 215 -7.70 16.35 20.31
CA ALA A 215 -7.36 14.93 20.34
C ALA A 215 -6.50 14.49 19.15
N THR A 216 -6.78 14.99 17.93
CA THR A 216 -5.95 14.70 16.74
C THR A 216 -4.55 15.33 16.80
N ALA A 217 -4.40 16.45 17.50
CA ALA A 217 -3.11 17.12 17.70
C ALA A 217 -2.28 16.52 18.86
N SER A 218 -2.89 15.71 19.74
CA SER A 218 -2.25 15.14 20.93
C SER A 218 -2.12 13.62 20.91
N ALA A 219 -2.52 12.96 19.82
CA ALA A 219 -2.35 11.51 19.67
C ALA A 219 -0.91 11.19 19.24
N PRO A 220 -0.04 10.62 20.11
CA PRO A 220 1.13 9.90 19.63
C PRO A 220 0.62 8.68 18.84
N ALA A 221 1.29 8.36 17.73
CA ALA A 221 1.06 7.13 16.98
C ALA A 221 1.15 5.93 17.94
N ALA A 222 0.00 5.38 18.31
CA ALA A 222 -0.07 4.16 19.10
C ALA A 222 0.37 3.00 18.21
N VAL A 223 1.63 2.62 18.35
CA VAL A 223 2.16 1.36 17.83
C VAL A 223 1.38 0.25 18.54
N VAL A 224 0.49 -0.41 17.82
CA VAL A 224 -0.27 -1.56 18.32
C VAL A 224 0.72 -2.72 18.48
N ALA A 225 1.33 -2.82 19.66
CA ALA A 225 2.08 -4.00 20.05
C ALA A 225 1.08 -5.14 20.28
N VAL A 226 1.11 -6.11 19.37
CA VAL A 226 0.41 -7.39 19.51
C VAL A 226 0.81 -8.03 20.84
N THR A 227 -0.14 -8.13 21.76
CA THR A 227 0.00 -8.88 23.01
C THR A 227 -0.78 -10.18 22.89
N LEU A 228 -0.05 -11.29 22.97
CA LEU A 228 -0.59 -12.64 23.16
C LEU A 228 -1.18 -12.74 24.58
N VAL A 229 -2.38 -13.29 24.69
CA VAL A 229 -3.16 -13.50 25.91
C VAL A 229 -2.90 -14.92 26.47
N PRO A 230 -3.24 -15.31 27.71
CA PRO A 230 -3.38 -14.60 29.00
C PRO A 230 -2.55 -15.25 30.13
N GLU A 231 -2.32 -14.53 31.25
CA GLU A 231 -2.63 -15.11 32.58
C GLU A 231 -2.79 -14.06 33.68
N THR A 232 -3.91 -14.19 34.40
CA THR A 232 -4.20 -13.78 35.79
C THR A 232 -4.01 -12.33 36.26
N THR A 233 -5.16 -11.67 36.43
CA THR A 233 -5.59 -10.86 37.60
C THR A 233 -4.53 -10.08 38.40
N VAL A 234 -4.68 -8.75 38.50
CA VAL A 234 -4.99 -8.00 39.74
C VAL A 234 -5.13 -6.50 39.43
N ASN A 235 -6.29 -5.96 39.78
CA ASN A 235 -6.63 -4.62 40.31
C ASN A 235 -5.75 -3.39 40.03
N LYS A 236 -6.47 -2.35 39.54
CA LYS A 236 -6.57 -0.98 40.10
C LYS A 236 -5.38 -0.04 39.92
N ALA A 237 -5.72 1.16 39.41
CA ALA A 237 -4.90 2.36 39.32
C ALA A 237 -3.97 2.55 40.52
N ALA A 238 -2.67 2.72 40.23
CA ALA A 238 -1.66 3.18 41.17
C ALA A 238 -0.74 4.17 40.45
N ASP A 239 -0.76 5.39 40.96
CA ASP A 239 0.32 6.37 41.03
C ASP A 239 1.71 5.77 40.72
N VAL A 240 2.33 6.17 39.61
CA VAL A 240 3.68 5.73 39.24
C VAL A 240 4.67 6.52 40.10
N SER A 241 4.77 6.13 41.37
CA SER A 241 5.85 6.55 42.25
C SER A 241 7.06 5.65 42.00
N MET A 242 8.20 6.26 41.71
CA MET A 242 9.47 5.56 41.49
C MET A 242 9.84 4.70 42.71
N GLN A 243 10.41 3.51 42.49
CA GLN A 243 10.93 2.70 43.59
C GLN A 243 12.06 3.46 44.33
N PRO A 244 12.13 3.39 45.67
CA PRO A 244 13.07 4.20 46.46
C PRO A 244 14.54 3.92 46.13
N GLU A 245 14.86 2.70 45.70
CA GLU A 245 16.21 2.30 45.27
C GLU A 245 16.61 2.98 43.96
N THR A 246 15.66 3.09 43.03
CA THR A 246 15.84 3.79 41.75
C THR A 246 15.94 5.29 41.96
N GLU A 247 15.17 5.85 42.90
CA GLU A 247 15.23 7.27 43.27
C GLU A 247 16.59 7.64 43.89
N ALA A 248 17.11 6.81 44.79
CA ALA A 248 18.44 6.98 45.35
C ALA A 248 19.54 6.93 44.28
N PHE A 249 19.40 6.07 43.27
CA PHE A 249 20.32 5.98 42.14
C PHE A 249 20.36 7.27 41.33
N TYR A 250 19.20 7.81 40.94
CA TYR A 250 19.13 9.07 40.20
C TYR A 250 19.67 10.25 41.01
N ASN A 251 19.31 10.36 42.30
CA ASN A 251 19.82 11.42 43.18
C ASN A 251 21.36 11.39 43.29
N THR A 252 21.95 10.20 43.36
CA THR A 252 23.42 10.03 43.42
C THR A 252 24.09 10.48 42.13
N GLN A 253 23.49 10.14 40.98
CA GLN A 253 24.02 10.48 39.67
C GLN A 253 23.89 11.98 39.37
N ILE A 254 22.77 12.60 39.77
CA ILE A 254 22.57 14.06 39.68
C ILE A 254 23.61 14.78 40.53
N LYS A 255 23.84 14.32 41.77
CA LYS A 255 24.88 14.88 42.64
C LYS A 255 26.28 14.78 42.02
N ALA A 256 26.64 13.61 41.50
CA ALA A 256 27.94 13.40 40.85
C ALA A 256 28.12 14.26 39.58
N ALA A 257 27.05 14.52 38.84
CA ALA A 257 27.09 15.39 37.66
C ALA A 257 27.25 16.87 38.03
N VAL A 258 26.55 17.32 39.09
CA VAL A 258 26.68 18.70 39.60
C VAL A 258 28.06 18.95 40.19
N GLU A 259 28.61 18.02 40.97
CA GLU A 259 29.98 18.11 41.52
C GLU A 259 31.06 18.16 40.43
N LYS A 260 30.80 17.54 39.27
CA LYS A 260 31.68 17.57 38.10
C LYS A 260 31.46 18.78 37.18
N ASN A 261 30.59 19.71 37.58
CA ASN A 261 30.18 20.87 36.81
C ASN A 261 29.57 20.54 35.43
N ASP A 262 29.02 19.33 35.28
CA ASP A 262 28.38 18.83 34.05
C ASP A 262 26.86 19.06 34.13
N MET A 263 26.47 20.32 33.90
CA MET A 263 25.08 20.77 34.03
C MET A 263 24.14 20.11 33.01
N HIS A 264 24.65 19.83 31.79
CA HIS A 264 23.86 19.18 30.74
C HIS A 264 23.45 17.77 31.17
N LYS A 265 24.39 16.99 31.71
CA LYS A 265 24.12 15.65 32.20
C LYS A 265 23.22 15.64 33.43
N ALA A 266 23.39 16.63 34.33
CA ALA A 266 22.55 16.75 35.52
C ALA A 266 21.07 17.04 35.17
N LEU A 267 20.81 17.90 34.19
CA LEU A 267 19.46 18.19 33.70
C LEU A 267 18.82 16.99 32.99
N GLN A 268 19.59 16.26 32.18
CA GLN A 268 19.10 15.06 31.50
C GLN A 268 18.67 13.97 32.51
N LEU A 269 19.48 13.75 33.56
CA LEU A 269 19.17 12.79 34.63
C LEU A 269 17.96 13.23 35.46
N LEU A 270 17.79 14.54 35.67
CA LEU A 270 16.64 15.11 36.36
C LEU A 270 15.33 14.89 35.57
N GLU A 271 15.33 15.18 34.27
CA GLU A 271 14.15 14.99 33.41
C GLU A 271 13.77 13.51 33.30
N GLU A 272 14.77 12.63 33.22
CA GLU A 272 14.55 11.19 33.23
C GLU A 272 13.96 10.71 34.55
N ALA A 273 14.47 11.21 35.69
CA ALA A 273 13.94 10.88 37.00
C ALA A 273 12.49 11.39 37.19
N LYS A 274 12.17 12.60 36.72
CA LYS A 274 10.81 13.17 36.76
C LYS A 274 9.84 12.38 35.88
N ARG A 275 10.27 11.98 34.68
CA ARG A 275 9.47 11.14 33.77
C ARG A 275 9.20 9.76 34.36
N ALA A 276 10.15 9.23 35.13
CA ALA A 276 10.02 7.96 35.83
C ALA A 276 9.33 8.07 37.20
N GLY A 277 8.78 9.25 37.57
CA GLY A 277 7.96 9.43 38.77
C GLY A 277 8.73 9.68 40.07
N SER A 278 9.96 10.19 40.00
CA SER A 278 10.70 10.63 41.21
C SER A 278 10.11 11.91 41.78
N SER A 279 9.93 11.92 43.11
CA SER A 279 9.46 13.09 43.87
C SER A 279 10.61 13.92 44.44
N SER A 280 11.81 13.33 44.62
CA SER A 280 12.95 13.98 45.27
C SER A 280 13.97 14.60 44.30
N ALA A 281 14.01 14.19 43.03
CA ALA A 281 15.08 14.57 42.10
C ALA A 281 15.18 16.10 41.89
N GLU A 282 14.04 16.79 41.79
CA GLU A 282 14.00 18.25 41.59
C GLU A 282 14.47 19.01 42.83
N SER A 283 14.04 18.60 44.02
CA SER A 283 14.50 19.19 45.28
C SER A 283 16.01 19.02 45.48
N THR A 284 16.54 17.84 45.17
CA THR A 284 17.98 17.51 45.26
C THR A 284 18.81 18.38 44.33
N PHE A 285 18.37 18.57 43.08
CA PHE A 285 19.07 19.41 42.11
C PHE A 285 19.08 20.89 42.53
N VAL A 286 17.96 21.41 43.00
CA VAL A 286 17.85 22.81 43.46
C VAL A 286 18.71 23.08 44.69
N GLU A 287 18.82 22.13 45.62
CA GLU A 287 19.70 22.25 46.80
C GLU A 287 21.18 22.31 46.39
N LEU A 288 21.58 21.49 45.41
CA LEU A 288 22.97 21.42 44.95
C LEU A 288 23.43 22.66 44.18
N ILE A 289 22.53 23.38 43.51
CA ILE A 289 22.86 24.61 42.78
C ILE A 289 22.86 25.85 43.69
N LYS A 290 22.13 25.81 44.80
CA LYS A 290 22.11 26.90 45.78
C LYS A 290 23.37 26.96 46.64
N LYS A 291 24.25 25.97 46.53
CA LYS A 291 25.46 25.82 47.33
C LYS A 291 26.69 26.33 46.57
#